data_AF-A0A3D5IVF7-F1
#
_entry.id   AF-A0A3D5IVF7-F1
#
_cell.length_a   1.000
_cell.length_b   1.000
_cell.length_c   1.000
_cell.angle_alpha   90.00
_cell.angle_beta   90.00
_cell.angle_gamma   90.00
#
_symmetry.space_group_name_H-M   'P 1'
#
loop_
_entity.id
_entity.type
_entity.pdbx_description
1 polymer ?
#
loop_
_entity_poly.entity_id
_entity_poly.type
_entity_poly.pdbx_seq_one_letter_code
_entity_poly.pdbx_strand_id
1 'polypeptide(L)'
;LFGFKVFPGVLLGYLIAEVLIEGSVADISQRELLSRTMSSFAPIMAISIMRLFSLSNFFDDKKIYIGHIFFLVLLSAVISTLLKTFLVYDKAEKFLADPVGHIGSYLVGDMIGGIVFIYIGIKLSNLIFKRIK
;
A
#
# COMPACT_ATOMS: atom_id res chain seq x y z
N LEU A 1 13.11 6.65 0.31
CA LEU A 1 12.04 5.64 0.13
C LEU A 1 10.86 5.80 1.10
N PHE A 2 11.00 6.50 2.24
CA PHE A 2 10.02 6.45 3.34
C PHE A 2 9.68 7.86 3.85
N GLY A 3 8.41 8.07 4.24
CA GLY A 3 7.89 9.34 4.77
C GLY A 3 6.79 9.97 3.89
N PHE A 4 6.25 11.11 4.33
CA PHE A 4 5.08 11.75 3.71
C PHE A 4 5.28 12.15 2.24
N LYS A 5 6.53 12.43 1.84
CA LYS A 5 6.89 12.77 0.44
C LYS A 5 6.54 11.67 -0.57
N VAL A 6 6.34 10.44 -0.10
CA VAL A 6 6.00 9.27 -0.92
C VAL A 6 4.49 9.21 -1.21
N PHE A 7 3.67 9.84 -0.36
CA PHE A 7 2.21 9.88 -0.48
C PHE A 7 1.72 10.25 -1.89
N PRO A 8 2.10 11.39 -2.49
CA PRO A 8 1.58 11.79 -3.79
C PRO A 8 1.94 10.79 -4.90
N GLY A 9 3.14 10.19 -4.84
CA GLY A 9 3.55 9.18 -5.82
C GLY A 9 2.74 7.89 -5.71
N VAL A 10 2.47 7.42 -4.48
CA VAL A 10 1.66 6.22 -4.25
C VAL A 10 0.21 6.46 -4.66
N LEU A 11 -0.35 7.61 -4.29
CA LEU A 11 -1.72 7.98 -4.68
C LEU A 11 -1.86 8.06 -6.20
N LEU A 12 -0.93 8.74 -6.88
CA LEU A 12 -0.92 8.79 -8.35
C LEU A 12 -0.82 7.41 -8.97
N GLY A 13 0.03 6.53 -8.43
CA GLY A 13 0.15 5.15 -8.89
C GLY A 13 -1.19 4.39 -8.79
N TYR A 14 -1.90 4.53 -7.67
CA TYR A 14 -3.23 3.94 -7.52
C TYR A 14 -4.26 4.53 -8.48
N LEU A 15 -4.26 5.85 -8.69
CA LEU A 15 -5.20 6.49 -9.59
C LEU A 15 -4.97 6.08 -11.05
N ILE A 16 -3.71 5.98 -11.47
CA ILE A 16 -3.37 5.47 -12.81
C ILE A 16 -3.82 4.01 -12.95
N ALA A 17 -3.58 3.18 -11.94
CA ALA A 17 -4.07 1.80 -11.95
C ALA A 17 -5.60 1.73 -12.05
N GLU A 18 -6.31 2.62 -11.38
CA GLU A 18 -7.77 2.69 -11.44
C GLU A 18 -8.27 3.09 -12.83
N VAL A 19 -7.67 4.12 -13.45
CA VAL A 19 -8.00 4.52 -14.83
C VAL A 19 -7.78 3.37 -15.81
N LEU A 20 -6.74 2.54 -15.60
CA LEU A 20 -6.48 1.38 -16.45
C LEU A 20 -7.50 0.26 -16.28
N ILE A 21 -8.13 0.14 -15.10
CA ILE A 21 -9.13 -0.89 -14.80
C ILE A 21 -10.52 -0.43 -15.22
N GLU A 22 -10.92 0.79 -14.86
CA GLU A 22 -12.24 1.36 -15.14
C GLU A 22 -12.34 1.96 -16.55
N GLY A 23 -11.21 2.23 -17.21
CA GLY A 23 -11.14 2.70 -18.60
C GLY A 23 -11.14 4.23 -18.76
N SER A 24 -11.56 4.99 -17.75
CA SER A 24 -11.53 6.46 -17.77
C SER A 24 -11.37 7.07 -16.38
N VAL A 25 -10.94 8.33 -16.33
CA VAL A 25 -10.92 9.15 -15.11
C VAL A 25 -12.35 9.48 -14.66
N ALA A 26 -13.29 9.61 -15.60
CA ALA A 26 -14.68 9.96 -15.30
C ALA A 26 -15.45 8.83 -14.60
N ASP A 27 -14.96 7.60 -14.72
CA ASP A 27 -15.59 6.41 -14.15
C ASP A 27 -15.14 6.15 -12.70
N ILE A 28 -14.15 6.90 -12.19
CA ILE A 28 -13.68 6.77 -10.81
C ILE A 28 -14.69 7.40 -9.86
N SER A 29 -15.30 6.57 -9.01
CA SER A 29 -16.23 7.05 -8.00
C SER A 29 -15.51 7.78 -6.85
N GLN A 30 -16.23 8.68 -6.17
CA GLN A 30 -15.71 9.35 -4.96
C GLN A 30 -15.30 8.34 -3.88
N ARG A 31 -15.99 7.20 -3.80
CA ARG A 31 -15.70 6.13 -2.85
C ARG A 31 -14.38 5.42 -3.19
N GLU A 32 -14.11 5.15 -4.46
CA GLU A 32 -12.82 4.60 -4.90
C GLU A 32 -11.68 5.57 -4.64
N LEU A 33 -11.85 6.85 -4.99
CA LEU A 33 -10.87 7.89 -4.69
C LEU A 33 -10.51 7.91 -3.19
N LEU A 34 -11.53 7.83 -2.32
CA LEU A 34 -11.32 7.76 -0.87
C LEU A 34 -10.59 6.47 -0.47
N SER A 35 -10.99 5.32 -1.02
CA SER A 35 -10.35 4.02 -0.79
C SER A 35 -8.86 4.02 -1.18
N ARG A 36 -8.51 4.58 -2.34
CA ARG A 36 -7.12 4.70 -2.81
C ARG A 36 -6.32 5.69 -1.95
N THR A 37 -6.96 6.74 -1.47
CA THR A 37 -6.37 7.68 -0.51
C THR A 37 -6.01 6.97 0.80
N MET A 38 -6.93 6.19 1.36
CA MET A 38 -6.68 5.38 2.57
C MET A 38 -5.53 4.39 2.37
N SER A 39 -5.51 3.71 1.21
CA SER A 39 -4.43 2.79 0.83
C SER A 39 -3.07 3.49 0.78
N SER A 40 -3.05 4.74 0.30
CA SER A 40 -1.82 5.52 0.13
C SER A 40 -1.26 6.04 1.46
N PHE A 41 -2.12 6.23 2.47
CA PHE A 41 -1.69 6.58 3.82
C PHE A 41 -1.14 5.37 4.60
N ALA A 42 -1.60 4.16 4.30
CA ALA A 42 -1.29 2.98 5.10
C ALA A 42 0.23 2.69 5.25
N PRO A 43 1.08 2.79 4.20
CA PRO A 43 2.52 2.59 4.35
C PRO A 43 3.16 3.64 5.26
N ILE A 44 2.68 4.89 5.21
CA ILE A 44 3.20 5.99 6.04
C ILE A 44 2.86 5.74 7.51
N MET A 45 1.62 5.33 7.79
CA MET A 45 1.21 4.94 9.14
C MET A 45 2.00 3.73 9.63
N ALA A 46 2.19 2.70 8.79
CA ALA A 46 2.99 1.52 9.14
C ALA A 46 4.42 1.90 9.52
N ILE A 47 5.07 2.76 8.75
CA ILE A 47 6.41 3.29 9.03
C ILE A 47 6.44 4.04 10.37
N SER A 48 5.44 4.90 10.62
CA SER A 48 5.34 5.65 11.88
C SER A 48 5.21 4.71 13.06
N ILE A 49 4.35 3.69 12.98
CA ILE A 49 4.19 2.67 14.02
C ILE A 49 5.49 1.89 14.24
N MET A 50 6.14 1.43 13.17
CA MET A 50 7.41 0.72 13.25
C MET A 50 8.49 1.54 13.97
N ARG A 51 8.52 2.86 13.75
CA ARG A 51 9.45 3.77 14.44
C ARG A 51 9.07 3.97 15.90
N LEU A 52 7.80 4.24 16.19
CA LEU A 52 7.31 4.52 17.54
C LEU A 52 7.54 3.34 18.49
N PHE A 53 7.38 2.12 18.00
CA PHE A 53 7.57 0.90 18.79
C PHE A 53 8.96 0.27 18.62
N SER A 54 9.88 0.93 17.90
CA SER A 54 11.21 0.39 17.59
C SER A 54 11.18 -1.04 17.04
N LEU A 55 10.16 -1.37 16.24
CA LEU A 55 9.93 -2.72 15.69
C LEU A 55 10.92 -3.08 14.58
N SER A 56 11.83 -2.15 14.25
CA SER A 56 12.75 -2.30 13.17
C SER A 56 13.91 -1.31 13.24
N ASN A 57 15.14 -1.80 13.06
CA ASN A 57 16.33 -0.97 12.85
C ASN A 57 16.42 -0.44 11.40
N PHE A 58 15.35 -0.61 10.61
CA PHE A 58 15.29 -0.31 9.19
C PHE A 58 15.62 1.14 8.81
N PHE A 59 15.55 2.08 9.77
CA PHE A 59 15.89 3.48 9.55
C PHE A 59 17.31 3.85 10.03
N ASP A 60 17.92 3.01 10.86
CA ASP A 60 19.22 3.28 11.49
C ASP A 60 20.35 2.41 10.90
N ASP A 61 20.01 1.29 10.25
CA ASP A 61 20.97 0.41 9.61
C ASP A 61 21.37 0.86 8.20
N LYS A 62 22.68 0.77 7.89
CA LYS A 62 23.21 0.98 6.53
C LYS A 62 22.79 -0.10 5.53
N LYS A 63 22.17 -1.18 6.00
CA LYS A 63 21.74 -2.32 5.18
C LYS A 63 20.25 -2.55 5.34
N ILE A 64 19.56 -2.69 4.21
CA ILE A 64 18.14 -3.00 4.17
C ILE A 64 17.96 -4.49 4.45
N TYR A 65 17.29 -4.84 5.56
CA TYR A 65 16.91 -6.22 5.86
C TYR A 65 15.53 -6.55 5.25
N ILE A 66 15.47 -7.61 4.44
CA ILE A 66 14.26 -7.96 3.68
C ILE A 66 13.07 -8.30 4.59
N GLY A 67 13.31 -8.90 5.76
CA GLY A 67 12.24 -9.25 6.70
C GLY A 67 11.51 -8.01 7.24
N HIS A 68 12.20 -6.88 7.41
CA HIS A 68 11.56 -5.62 7.79
C HIS A 68 10.71 -5.04 6.66
N ILE A 69 11.08 -5.28 5.40
CA ILE A 69 10.25 -4.89 4.27
C ILE A 69 8.97 -5.75 4.22
N PHE A 70 9.08 -7.06 4.42
CA PHE A 70 7.90 -7.93 4.50
C PHE A 70 6.98 -7.53 5.65
N PHE A 71 7.55 -7.21 6.81
CA PHE A 71 6.78 -6.72 7.95
C PHE A 71 6.09 -5.39 7.64
N LEU A 72 6.78 -4.45 6.97
CA LEU A 72 6.19 -3.19 6.52
C LEU A 72 5.01 -3.44 5.57
N VAL A 73 5.14 -4.36 4.61
CA VAL A 73 4.04 -4.72 3.69
C VAL A 73 2.85 -5.29 4.45
N LEU A 74 3.10 -6.24 5.36
CA LEU A 74 2.06 -6.85 6.18
C LEU A 74 1.33 -5.78 7.00
N LEU A 75 2.07 -4.95 7.72
CA LEU A 75 1.49 -3.92 8.58
C LEU A 75 0.72 -2.88 7.76
N SER A 76 1.26 -2.49 6.60
CA SER A 76 0.57 -1.59 5.66
C SER A 76 -0.73 -2.21 5.13
N ALA A 77 -0.74 -3.50 4.79
CA ALA A 77 -1.94 -4.19 4.31
C ALA A 77 -3.02 -4.25 5.39
N VAL A 78 -2.63 -4.53 6.64
CA VAL A 78 -3.55 -4.50 7.79
C VAL A 78 -4.14 -3.09 7.97
N ILE A 79 -3.31 -2.05 8.00
CA ILE A 79 -3.78 -0.67 8.18
C ILE A 79 -4.69 -0.24 7.03
N SER A 80 -4.29 -0.52 5.78
CA SER A 80 -5.09 -0.21 4.58
C SER A 80 -6.46 -0.87 4.66
N THR A 81 -6.51 -2.16 5.02
CA THR A 81 -7.75 -2.91 5.17
C THR A 81 -8.64 -2.31 6.25
N LEU A 82 -8.09 -2.02 7.43
CA LEU A 82 -8.84 -1.41 8.53
C LEU A 82 -9.41 -0.03 8.12
N LEU A 83 -8.60 0.83 7.49
CA LEU A 83 -9.06 2.15 7.04
C LEU A 83 -10.18 2.02 6.01
N LYS A 84 -10.04 1.14 5.02
CA LYS A 84 -11.10 0.88 4.02
C LYS A 84 -12.37 0.36 4.68
N THR A 85 -12.24 -0.63 5.56
CA THR A 85 -13.37 -1.24 6.25
C THR A 85 -14.13 -0.22 7.08
N PHE A 86 -13.45 0.55 7.94
CA PHE A 86 -14.13 1.43 8.89
C PHE A 86 -14.48 2.82 8.35
N LEU A 87 -13.75 3.33 7.35
CA LEU A 87 -13.94 4.70 6.87
C LEU A 87 -14.56 4.78 5.46
N VAL A 88 -14.64 3.67 4.73
CA VAL A 88 -15.09 3.67 3.33
C VAL A 88 -16.26 2.71 3.08
N TYR A 89 -16.20 1.50 3.60
CA TYR A 89 -17.13 0.42 3.24
C TYR A 89 -18.05 -0.04 4.37
N ASP A 90 -17.95 0.52 5.58
CA ASP A 90 -18.71 0.11 6.77
C ASP A 90 -20.24 0.05 6.54
N LYS A 91 -20.75 0.91 5.65
CA LYS A 91 -22.17 1.02 5.28
C LYS A 91 -22.49 0.52 3.87
N ALA A 92 -21.51 -0.01 3.14
CA ALA A 92 -21.75 -0.48 1.78
C ALA A 92 -22.51 -1.82 1.80
N GLU A 93 -23.62 -1.92 1.08
CA GLU A 93 -24.45 -3.14 1.03
C GLU A 93 -23.66 -4.39 0.66
N LYS A 94 -22.77 -4.27 -0.35
CA LYS A 94 -21.87 -5.37 -0.75
C LYS A 94 -20.91 -5.80 0.36
N PHE A 95 -20.40 -4.84 1.14
CA PHE A 95 -19.53 -5.14 2.28
C PHE A 95 -20.31 -5.85 3.39
N LEU A 96 -21.52 -5.38 3.71
CA LEU A 96 -22.37 -5.98 4.75
C LEU A 96 -22.84 -7.40 4.38
N ALA A 97 -22.95 -7.71 3.09
CA ALA A 97 -23.32 -9.05 2.61
C ALA A 97 -22.21 -10.10 2.86
N ASP A 98 -20.93 -9.72 2.75
CA ASP A 98 -19.79 -10.59 3.06
C ASP A 98 -18.59 -9.79 3.61
N PRO A 99 -18.63 -9.41 4.90
CA PRO A 99 -17.57 -8.61 5.51
C PRO A 99 -16.24 -9.36 5.57
N VAL A 100 -16.30 -10.67 5.82
CA VAL A 100 -15.11 -11.52 6.00
C VAL A 100 -14.40 -11.70 4.67
N GLY A 101 -15.13 -12.00 3.59
CA GLY A 101 -14.56 -12.11 2.25
C GLY A 101 -13.98 -10.78 1.76
N HIS A 102 -14.65 -9.65 2.06
CA HIS A 102 -14.12 -8.33 1.70
C HIS A 102 -12.83 -7.97 2.45
N ILE A 103 -12.79 -8.17 3.77
CA ILE A 103 -11.58 -7.93 4.58
C ILE A 103 -10.44 -8.84 4.11
N GLY A 104 -10.72 -10.13 3.90
CA GLY A 104 -9.74 -11.10 3.42
C GLY A 104 -9.18 -10.74 2.05
N SER A 105 -10.04 -10.35 1.12
CA SER A 105 -9.66 -9.94 -0.23
C SER A 105 -8.74 -8.72 -0.23
N TYR A 106 -9.07 -7.68 0.55
CA TYR A 106 -8.21 -6.50 0.64
C TYR A 106 -6.87 -6.80 1.31
N LEU A 107 -6.86 -7.56 2.40
CA LEU A 107 -5.64 -7.90 3.12
C LEU A 107 -4.69 -8.71 2.22
N VAL A 108 -5.19 -9.78 1.59
CA VAL A 108 -4.40 -10.64 0.72
C VAL A 108 -3.95 -9.88 -0.53
N GLY A 109 -4.85 -9.11 -1.14
CA GLY A 109 -4.54 -8.29 -2.32
C GLY A 109 -3.43 -7.27 -2.04
N ASP A 110 -3.54 -6.51 -0.95
CA ASP A 110 -2.54 -5.50 -0.58
C ASP A 110 -1.18 -6.16 -0.21
N MET A 111 -1.19 -7.33 0.44
CA MET A 111 0.05 -8.08 0.72
C MET A 111 0.73 -8.58 -0.55
N ILE A 112 0.00 -9.27 -1.44
CA ILE A 112 0.54 -9.80 -2.69
C ILE A 112 1.05 -8.64 -3.56
N GLY A 113 0.24 -7.60 -3.72
CA GLY A 113 0.60 -6.40 -4.49
C GLY A 113 1.85 -5.73 -3.95
N GLY A 114 1.95 -5.56 -2.63
CA GLY A 114 3.12 -4.97 -1.98
C GLY A 114 4.40 -5.78 -2.19
N ILE A 115 4.34 -7.10 -2.03
CA ILE A 115 5.49 -8.00 -2.24
C ILE A 115 5.96 -7.94 -3.70
N VAL A 116 5.02 -8.08 -4.65
CA VAL A 116 5.32 -8.04 -6.09
C VAL A 116 5.93 -6.69 -6.47
N PHE A 117 5.37 -5.59 -5.98
CA PHE A 117 5.85 -4.25 -6.25
C PHE A 117 7.29 -4.04 -5.76
N ILE A 118 7.59 -4.47 -4.52
CA ILE A 118 8.94 -4.39 -3.96
C ILE A 118 9.93 -5.22 -4.77
N TYR A 119 9.56 -6.45 -5.14
CA TYR A 119 10.40 -7.31 -5.95
C TYR A 119 10.76 -6.68 -7.31
N ILE A 120 9.75 -6.13 -8.00
CA ILE A 120 9.94 -5.41 -9.27
C ILE A 120 10.81 -4.17 -9.06
N GLY A 121 10.56 -3.39 -8.01
CA GLY A 121 11.33 -2.19 -7.67
C GLY A 121 12.80 -2.48 -7.42
N ILE A 122 13.12 -3.55 -6.67
CA ILE A 122 14.50 -4.00 -6.45
C ILE A 122 15.16 -4.40 -7.78
N LYS A 123 14.46 -5.17 -8.61
CA LYS A 123 14.99 -5.65 -9.90
C LYS A 123 15.27 -4.48 -10.87
N LEU A 124 14.35 -3.53 -10.97
CA LEU A 124 14.50 -2.32 -11.78
C LEU A 124 15.65 -1.45 -11.28
N SER A 125 15.72 -1.20 -9.96
CA SER A 125 16.81 -0.44 -9.34
C SER A 125 18.16 -1.05 -9.68
N ASN A 126 18.33 -2.36 -9.50
CA ASN A 126 19.57 -3.06 -9.82
C ASN A 126 19.96 -2.95 -11.30
N LEU A 127 18.98 -2.98 -12.21
CA LEU A 127 19.21 -2.86 -13.66
C LEU A 127 19.65 -1.45 -14.04
N ILE A 128 19.05 -0.42 -13.42
CA ILE A 128 19.43 0.98 -13.61
C ILE A 128 20.83 1.22 -13.08
N PHE A 129 21.15 0.77 -11.86
CA PHE A 129 22.49 0.92 -11.27
C PHE A 129 23.59 0.19 -12.06
N LYS A 130 23.26 -0.95 -12.70
CA LYS A 130 24.18 -1.65 -13.60
C LYS A 130 24.43 -0.93 -14.92
N ARG A 131 23.52 -0.06 -15.39
CA ARG A 131 23.70 0.73 -16.63
C ARG A 131 24.49 2.01 -16.44
N ILE A 132 24.65 2.49 -15.20
CA ILE A 132 25.31 3.75 -14.86
C ILE A 132 26.79 3.52 -14.45
N LYS A 133 27.19 2.27 -14.22
CA LYS A 133 28.60 1.85 -14.07
C LYS A 133 29.10 1.26 -15.37
#